data_AF-A0A9E5ZK77-F1
#
_entry.id   AF-A0A9E5ZK77-F1
#
_cell.length_a   1.000
_cell.length_b   1.000
_cell.length_c   1.000
_cell.angle_alpha   90.00
_cell.angle_beta   90.00
_cell.angle_gamma   90.00
#
_symmetry.space_group_name_H-M   'P 1'
#
loop_
_entity.id
_entity.type
_entity.pdbx_description
1 polymer ?
#
loop_
_entity_poly.entity_id
_entity_poly.type
_entity_poly.pdbx_seq_one_letter_code
_entity_poly.pdbx_strand_id
1 'polypeptide(L)'
;MAEETKLTPEEEKALATDVKKDAKGLLKSVTTFLSELLDIRGETDKDQTIDDIKKDIAFKGHTAWILIFAVFIASIGLNVSSTAVVIGAMLISPLMGPILGIGLSLAIYDLETLKRSLVNLGVMVGLSVFTAWLYFSVSPLTELTPELEARTAPTILDVLIAIFGGLALIVARSKKGTIATVIFGVAIATALMPPLCAVGYGLAIGDPEFYIGALYLFTINTIFIALATFVVAKILGFPLVKYANEKKRNRIKWTVTVVALLAIVPASFTFYNVWKETNFNVAAKRYIKNEIKSNDALQLLEDDDYDFKTKIIHLSFYNEITPAIKSDLLNDLKGYPNLVGVNLKIKSSNTGNFELVKDLLEEKRIEVRRQRDEITELQNKIIVLEEQVATQTKQKSLDFLTVSKDAKINFSNLKSLGFSKELKSNFRKIDTLPVARVQWKSEVTDSLSKIRNDKLAIWLQKEMKLDTVYVKK
;
A
#
# COMPACT_ATOMS: atom_id res chain seq x y z
N MET A 1 -14.64 66.21 0.09
CA MET A 1 -14.20 66.19 1.50
C MET A 1 -15.15 65.28 2.25
N ALA A 2 -14.75 64.04 2.53
CA ALA A 2 -15.41 63.23 3.54
C ALA A 2 -14.61 63.46 4.83
N GLU A 3 -15.24 64.07 5.83
CA GLU A 3 -14.65 64.22 7.17
C GLU A 3 -14.42 62.82 7.77
N GLU A 4 -13.16 62.50 8.07
CA GLU A 4 -12.82 61.36 8.92
C GLU A 4 -13.23 61.69 10.36
N THR A 5 -14.39 61.17 10.76
CA THR A 5 -14.84 61.19 12.15
C THR A 5 -13.87 60.34 12.99
N LYS A 6 -12.92 60.99 13.67
CA LYS A 6 -12.01 60.32 14.61
C LYS A 6 -12.78 59.89 15.85
N LEU A 7 -12.86 58.57 16.10
CA LEU A 7 -13.44 58.02 17.33
C LEU A 7 -12.67 58.53 18.55
N THR A 8 -13.40 58.81 19.63
CA THR A 8 -12.78 59.16 20.91
C THR A 8 -12.10 57.93 21.55
N PRO A 9 -11.09 58.11 22.42
CA PRO A 9 -10.37 56.99 23.05
C PRO A 9 -11.24 56.04 23.89
N GLU A 10 -12.41 56.52 24.34
CA GLU A 10 -13.41 55.71 25.04
C GLU A 10 -14.25 54.85 24.08
N GLU A 11 -14.58 55.38 22.90
CA GLU A 11 -15.30 54.65 21.84
C GLU A 11 -14.41 53.58 21.19
N GLU A 12 -13.10 53.83 20.99
CA GLU A 12 -12.16 52.79 20.55
C GLU A 12 -12.02 51.65 21.55
N LYS A 13 -11.99 51.97 22.86
CA LYS A 13 -11.96 50.94 23.91
C LYS A 13 -13.24 50.13 23.94
N ALA A 14 -14.41 50.77 23.82
CA ALA A 14 -15.71 50.11 23.78
C ALA A 14 -15.83 49.17 22.56
N LEU A 15 -15.44 49.64 21.37
CA LEU A 15 -15.42 48.86 20.13
C LEU A 15 -14.44 47.67 20.24
N ALA A 16 -13.26 47.87 20.82
CA ALA A 16 -12.29 46.80 21.04
C ALA A 16 -12.78 45.74 22.05
N THR A 17 -13.57 46.13 23.05
CA THR A 17 -14.23 45.18 23.97
C THR A 17 -15.35 44.40 23.29
N ASP A 18 -16.17 45.03 22.45
CA ASP A 18 -17.24 44.34 21.72
C ASP A 18 -16.67 43.39 20.66
N VAL A 19 -15.65 43.80 19.90
CA VAL A 19 -14.94 42.91 18.96
C VAL A 19 -14.31 41.71 19.69
N LYS A 20 -13.76 41.89 20.89
CA LYS A 20 -13.25 40.77 21.71
C LYS A 20 -14.37 39.86 22.22
N LYS A 21 -15.56 40.39 22.49
CA LYS A 21 -16.73 39.65 22.98
C LYS A 21 -17.37 38.83 21.85
N ASP A 22 -17.46 39.41 20.66
CA ASP A 22 -17.92 38.75 19.44
C ASP A 22 -16.94 37.68 18.96
N ALA A 23 -15.62 37.95 19.00
CA ALA A 23 -14.60 36.95 18.72
C ALA A 23 -14.66 35.78 19.71
N LYS A 24 -14.91 36.04 21.01
CA LYS A 24 -15.15 34.99 22.01
C LYS A 24 -16.46 34.23 21.75
N GLY A 25 -17.51 34.90 21.29
CA GLY A 25 -18.78 34.29 20.90
C GLY A 25 -18.64 33.35 19.71
N LEU A 26 -17.92 33.79 18.67
CA LEU A 26 -17.56 32.98 17.50
C LEU A 26 -16.69 31.78 17.88
N LEU A 27 -15.63 31.98 18.67
CA LEU A 27 -14.80 30.87 19.15
C LEU A 27 -15.62 29.88 19.96
N LYS A 28 -16.51 30.35 20.84
CA LYS A 28 -17.40 29.48 21.62
C LYS A 28 -18.36 28.70 20.70
N SER A 29 -18.97 29.35 19.72
CA SER A 29 -19.84 28.71 18.73
C SER A 29 -19.08 27.66 17.89
N VAL A 30 -17.86 27.97 17.45
CA VAL A 30 -16.99 27.02 16.76
C VAL A 30 -16.63 25.85 17.66
N THR A 31 -16.30 26.07 18.94
CA THR A 31 -16.01 24.98 19.88
C THR A 31 -17.22 24.11 20.18
N THR A 32 -18.42 24.70 20.31
CA THR A 32 -19.67 23.96 20.51
C THR A 32 -20.01 23.14 19.26
N PHE A 33 -19.92 23.75 18.08
CA PHE A 33 -20.14 23.05 16.81
C PHE A 33 -19.14 21.90 16.61
N LEU A 34 -17.86 22.12 16.88
CA LEU A 34 -16.84 21.06 16.84
C LEU A 34 -17.11 19.97 17.88
N SER A 35 -17.55 20.33 19.09
CA SER A 35 -17.89 19.35 20.13
C SER A 35 -19.09 18.51 19.74
N GLU A 36 -20.13 19.09 19.15
CA GLU A 36 -21.32 18.37 18.67
C GLU A 36 -20.99 17.49 17.46
N LEU A 37 -20.17 18.00 16.52
CA LEU A 37 -19.75 17.25 15.34
C LEU A 37 -18.85 16.05 15.68
N LEU A 38 -18.02 16.17 16.72
CA LEU A 38 -17.08 15.13 17.15
C LEU A 38 -17.64 14.19 18.23
N ASP A 39 -18.81 14.49 18.82
CA ASP A 39 -19.43 13.61 19.83
C ASP A 39 -20.15 12.42 19.18
N ILE A 40 -19.38 11.36 18.97
CA ILE A 40 -19.88 10.09 18.42
C ILE A 40 -20.53 9.16 19.48
N ARG A 41 -20.60 9.56 20.76
CA ARG A 41 -21.07 8.67 21.84
C ARG A 41 -22.54 8.29 21.69
N GLY A 42 -23.38 9.21 21.21
CA GLY A 42 -24.81 8.94 20.99
C GLY A 42 -25.09 7.91 19.90
N GLU A 43 -24.24 7.88 18.87
CA GLU A 43 -24.33 6.96 17.73
C GLU A 43 -23.56 5.64 17.95
N THR A 44 -22.94 5.46 19.12
CA THR A 44 -22.13 4.27 19.42
C THR A 44 -22.99 3.13 19.97
N ASP A 45 -22.91 1.94 19.37
CA ASP A 45 -23.49 0.70 19.92
C ASP A 45 -22.40 -0.14 20.60
N LYS A 46 -22.30 0.00 21.93
CA LYS A 46 -21.19 -0.61 22.70
C LYS A 46 -21.33 -2.13 22.79
N ASP A 47 -22.55 -2.62 23.03
CA ASP A 47 -22.79 -4.04 23.28
C ASP A 47 -22.66 -4.84 21.98
N GLN A 48 -23.24 -4.34 20.88
CA GLN A 48 -23.10 -4.94 19.56
C GLN A 48 -21.62 -4.98 19.12
N THR A 49 -20.88 -3.90 19.36
CA THR A 49 -19.45 -3.83 19.01
C THR A 49 -18.61 -4.85 19.77
N ILE A 50 -18.88 -5.04 21.07
CA ILE A 50 -18.19 -6.06 21.87
C ILE A 50 -18.46 -7.46 21.29
N ASP A 51 -19.70 -7.76 20.97
CA ASP A 51 -20.09 -9.07 20.44
C ASP A 51 -19.50 -9.34 19.06
N ASP A 52 -19.49 -8.33 18.18
CA ASP A 52 -18.93 -8.45 16.84
C ASP A 52 -17.41 -8.67 16.88
N ILE A 53 -16.68 -7.91 17.70
CA ILE A 53 -15.24 -8.15 17.91
C ILE A 53 -15.01 -9.54 18.51
N LYS A 54 -15.82 -9.98 19.48
CA LYS A 54 -15.69 -11.31 20.09
C LYS A 54 -15.94 -12.46 19.11
N LYS A 55 -16.86 -12.28 18.15
CA LYS A 55 -17.10 -13.24 17.07
C LYS A 55 -15.91 -13.31 16.12
N ASP A 56 -15.34 -12.16 15.76
CA ASP A 56 -14.21 -12.07 14.82
C ASP A 56 -12.89 -12.63 15.38
N ILE A 57 -12.74 -12.73 16.71
CA ILE A 57 -11.59 -13.40 17.34
C ILE A 57 -11.56 -14.89 17.00
N ALA A 58 -12.71 -15.54 16.75
CA ALA A 58 -12.79 -16.98 16.61
C ALA A 58 -12.14 -17.48 15.30
N PHE A 59 -10.97 -18.11 15.42
CA PHE A 59 -10.28 -18.73 14.30
C PHE A 59 -10.65 -20.22 14.18
N LYS A 60 -11.56 -20.57 13.26
CA LYS A 60 -11.94 -21.98 12.96
C LYS A 60 -12.28 -22.19 11.48
N GLY A 61 -11.79 -23.28 10.90
CA GLY A 61 -12.22 -23.80 9.60
C GLY A 61 -12.06 -22.81 8.45
N HIS A 62 -13.16 -22.18 8.04
CA HIS A 62 -13.23 -21.24 6.92
C HIS A 62 -12.26 -20.06 7.07
N THR A 63 -12.17 -19.46 8.25
CA THR A 63 -11.28 -18.33 8.53
C THR A 63 -9.80 -18.68 8.30
N ALA A 64 -9.41 -19.94 8.58
CA ALA A 64 -8.06 -20.42 8.35
C ALA A 64 -7.75 -20.58 6.86
N TRP A 65 -8.67 -21.16 6.09
CA TRP A 65 -8.51 -21.28 4.64
C TRP A 65 -8.50 -19.93 3.94
N ILE A 66 -9.38 -19.00 4.35
CA ILE A 66 -9.37 -17.63 3.84
C ILE A 66 -8.01 -16.97 4.10
N LEU A 67 -7.46 -17.13 5.29
CA LEU A 67 -6.13 -16.62 5.62
C LEU A 67 -5.05 -17.24 4.72
N ILE A 68 -5.03 -18.57 4.55
CA ILE A 68 -4.07 -19.26 3.67
C ILE A 68 -4.14 -18.71 2.24
N PHE A 69 -5.34 -18.60 1.67
CA PHE A 69 -5.51 -18.06 0.32
C PHE A 69 -5.09 -16.59 0.23
N ALA A 70 -5.43 -15.78 1.25
CA ALA A 70 -4.97 -14.40 1.33
C ALA A 70 -3.44 -14.30 1.36
N VAL A 71 -2.75 -15.18 2.09
CA VAL A 71 -1.28 -15.22 2.13
C VAL A 71 -0.71 -15.55 0.76
N PHE A 72 -1.25 -16.55 0.06
CA PHE A 72 -0.80 -16.87 -1.30
C PHE A 72 -0.99 -15.69 -2.26
N ILE A 73 -2.16 -15.05 -2.25
CA ILE A 73 -2.45 -13.90 -3.11
C ILE A 73 -1.50 -12.74 -2.75
N ALA A 74 -1.26 -12.48 -1.47
CA ALA A 74 -0.33 -11.45 -1.02
C ALA A 74 1.11 -11.73 -1.45
N SER A 75 1.61 -12.95 -1.26
CA SER A 75 2.97 -13.33 -1.67
C SER A 75 3.15 -13.27 -3.19
N ILE A 76 2.15 -13.69 -3.97
CA ILE A 76 2.15 -13.51 -5.43
C ILE A 76 2.19 -12.03 -5.78
N GLY A 77 1.33 -11.22 -5.14
CA GLY A 77 1.27 -9.77 -5.33
C GLY A 77 2.59 -9.07 -5.05
N LEU A 78 3.30 -9.47 -3.98
CA LEU A 78 4.62 -8.97 -3.63
C LEU A 78 5.68 -9.37 -4.66
N ASN A 79 5.61 -10.60 -5.19
CA ASN A 79 6.55 -11.11 -6.17
C ASN A 79 6.41 -10.44 -7.54
N VAL A 80 5.17 -10.14 -7.96
CA VAL A 80 4.90 -9.39 -9.19
C VAL A 80 4.90 -7.87 -8.99
N SER A 81 5.28 -7.39 -7.80
CA SER A 81 5.27 -5.96 -7.42
C SER A 81 3.93 -5.25 -7.71
N SER A 82 2.81 -5.91 -7.40
CA SER A 82 1.45 -5.38 -7.60
C SER A 82 0.79 -4.98 -6.28
N THR A 83 0.89 -3.70 -5.94
CA THR A 83 0.27 -3.12 -4.73
C THR A 83 -1.25 -3.35 -4.69
N ALA A 84 -1.93 -3.34 -5.84
CA ALA A 84 -3.38 -3.56 -5.92
C ALA A 84 -3.79 -4.98 -5.50
N VAL A 85 -3.02 -6.00 -5.92
CA VAL A 85 -3.25 -7.40 -5.54
C VAL A 85 -2.96 -7.59 -4.05
N VAL A 86 -1.87 -6.98 -3.57
CA VAL A 86 -1.50 -7.00 -2.15
C VAL A 86 -2.62 -6.40 -1.30
N ILE A 87 -3.14 -5.22 -1.67
CA ILE A 87 -4.29 -4.57 -1.01
C ILE A 87 -5.51 -5.50 -1.00
N GLY A 88 -5.86 -6.07 -2.15
CA GLY A 88 -6.98 -7.01 -2.27
C GLY A 88 -6.87 -8.22 -1.34
N ALA A 89 -5.68 -8.79 -1.21
CA ALA A 89 -5.40 -9.90 -0.29
C ALA A 89 -5.58 -9.50 1.18
N MET A 90 -5.24 -8.27 1.55
CA MET A 90 -5.45 -7.81 2.92
C MET A 90 -6.91 -7.59 3.24
N LEU A 91 -7.72 -7.07 2.31
CA LEU A 91 -9.17 -6.84 2.51
C LEU A 91 -9.92 -8.09 2.96
N ILE A 92 -9.51 -9.24 2.42
CA ILE A 92 -10.14 -10.54 2.72
C ILE A 92 -9.53 -11.21 3.96
N SER A 93 -8.38 -10.74 4.46
CA SER A 93 -7.65 -11.40 5.55
C SER A 93 -8.28 -11.14 6.92
N PRO A 94 -8.57 -12.18 7.71
CA PRO A 94 -9.25 -12.05 9.00
C PRO A 94 -8.35 -11.65 10.18
N LEU A 95 -7.11 -11.20 9.94
CA LEU A 95 -6.10 -10.95 10.99
C LEU A 95 -6.50 -9.89 12.04
N MET A 96 -7.43 -9.00 11.70
CA MET A 96 -7.78 -7.89 12.59
C MET A 96 -8.62 -8.26 13.81
N GLY A 97 -9.44 -9.30 13.72
CA GLY A 97 -10.36 -9.69 14.80
C GLY A 97 -9.62 -9.88 16.14
N PRO A 98 -8.58 -10.72 16.18
CA PRO A 98 -7.75 -10.88 17.38
C PRO A 98 -7.06 -9.59 17.85
N ILE A 99 -6.57 -8.72 16.96
CA ILE A 99 -5.86 -7.49 17.34
C ILE A 99 -6.81 -6.50 18.01
N LEU A 100 -8.00 -6.29 17.43
CA LEU A 100 -9.08 -5.52 18.04
C LEU A 100 -9.53 -6.14 19.36
N GLY A 101 -9.60 -7.47 19.42
CA GLY A 101 -9.90 -8.23 20.63
C GLY A 101 -8.93 -7.95 21.78
N ILE A 102 -7.63 -7.85 21.50
CA ILE A 102 -6.60 -7.46 22.47
C ILE A 102 -6.89 -6.04 23.00
N GLY A 103 -7.02 -5.05 22.12
CA GLY A 103 -7.27 -3.67 22.53
C GLY A 103 -8.56 -3.49 23.33
N LEU A 104 -9.66 -4.10 22.86
CA LEU A 104 -10.96 -4.09 23.53
C LEU A 104 -10.89 -4.76 24.90
N SER A 105 -10.31 -5.96 24.98
CA SER A 105 -10.21 -6.72 26.23
C SER A 105 -9.39 -5.99 27.31
N LEU A 106 -8.34 -5.27 26.91
CA LEU A 106 -7.61 -4.38 27.81
C LEU A 106 -8.48 -3.20 28.30
N ALA A 107 -9.36 -2.66 27.45
CA ALA A 107 -10.23 -1.53 27.81
C ALA A 107 -11.35 -1.93 28.77
N ILE A 108 -11.97 -3.10 28.57
CA ILE A 108 -13.10 -3.60 29.37
C ILE A 108 -12.67 -4.51 30.54
N TYR A 109 -11.37 -4.75 30.71
CA TYR A 109 -10.77 -5.67 31.69
C TYR A 109 -11.20 -7.14 31.54
N ASP A 110 -11.30 -7.65 30.30
CA ASP A 110 -11.72 -9.03 30.02
C ASP A 110 -10.54 -9.97 29.74
N LEU A 111 -10.03 -10.66 30.77
CA LEU A 111 -8.89 -11.58 30.61
C LEU A 111 -9.17 -12.80 29.73
N GLU A 112 -10.42 -13.27 29.65
CA GLU A 112 -10.76 -14.45 28.87
C GLU A 112 -10.65 -14.12 27.38
N THR A 113 -11.25 -12.98 27.00
CA THR A 113 -11.14 -12.44 25.64
C THR A 113 -9.70 -12.09 25.29
N LEU A 114 -8.92 -11.52 26.24
CA LEU A 114 -7.50 -11.22 26.02
C LEU A 114 -6.69 -12.48 25.68
N LYS A 115 -6.83 -13.54 26.48
CA LYS A 115 -6.12 -14.81 26.24
C LYS A 115 -6.51 -15.43 24.91
N ARG A 116 -7.81 -15.48 24.61
CA ARG A 116 -8.33 -16.03 23.36
C ARG A 116 -7.79 -15.26 22.15
N SER A 117 -7.73 -13.93 22.26
CA SER A 117 -7.18 -13.06 21.20
C SER A 117 -5.70 -13.30 20.99
N LEU A 118 -4.90 -13.38 22.05
CA LEU A 118 -3.46 -13.62 21.96
C LEU A 118 -3.14 -15.00 21.35
N VAL A 119 -3.85 -16.05 21.78
CA VAL A 119 -3.67 -17.41 21.23
C VAL A 119 -4.04 -17.45 19.76
N ASN A 120 -5.18 -16.91 19.38
CA ASN A 120 -5.62 -16.93 17.98
C ASN A 120 -4.72 -16.06 17.09
N LEU A 121 -4.26 -14.90 17.56
CA LEU A 121 -3.28 -14.08 16.85
C LEU A 121 -1.98 -14.87 16.60
N GLY A 122 -1.44 -15.53 17.62
CA GLY A 122 -0.23 -16.35 17.49
C GLY A 122 -0.38 -17.48 16.48
N VAL A 123 -1.52 -18.18 16.50
CA VAL A 123 -1.83 -19.23 15.51
C VAL A 123 -1.93 -18.66 14.10
N MET A 124 -2.59 -17.52 13.92
CA MET A 124 -2.74 -16.87 12.62
C MET A 124 -1.41 -16.37 12.06
N VAL A 125 -0.56 -15.78 12.91
CA VAL A 125 0.80 -15.36 12.55
C VAL A 125 1.62 -16.58 12.13
N GLY A 126 1.63 -17.64 12.94
CA GLY A 126 2.36 -18.87 12.63
C GLY A 126 1.91 -19.50 11.30
N LEU A 127 0.59 -19.59 11.08
CA LEU A 127 0.04 -20.11 9.82
C LEU A 127 0.40 -19.23 8.62
N SER A 128 0.34 -17.91 8.80
CA SER A 128 0.65 -16.95 7.73
C SER A 128 2.12 -17.02 7.33
N VAL A 129 3.02 -17.01 8.33
CA VAL A 129 4.46 -17.14 8.10
C VAL A 129 4.78 -18.48 7.45
N PHE A 130 4.19 -19.58 7.93
CA PHE A 130 4.39 -20.91 7.35
C PHE A 130 3.92 -20.99 5.90
N THR A 131 2.77 -20.41 5.58
CA THR A 131 2.23 -20.41 4.22
C THR A 131 3.06 -19.53 3.28
N ALA A 132 3.50 -18.36 3.73
CA ALA A 132 4.38 -17.49 2.96
C ALA A 132 5.75 -18.15 2.73
N TRP A 133 6.34 -18.74 3.77
CA TRP A 133 7.57 -19.52 3.68
C TRP A 133 7.43 -20.65 2.66
N LEU A 134 6.36 -21.45 2.75
CA LEU A 134 6.10 -22.54 1.80
C LEU A 134 6.01 -22.04 0.35
N TYR A 135 5.32 -20.91 0.13
CA TYR A 135 5.24 -20.28 -1.19
C TYR A 135 6.62 -19.89 -1.72
N PHE A 136 7.41 -19.15 -0.94
CA PHE A 136 8.72 -18.65 -1.38
C PHE A 136 9.78 -19.75 -1.47
N SER A 137 9.67 -20.83 -0.69
CA SER A 137 10.57 -21.98 -0.81
C SER A 137 10.30 -22.83 -2.06
N VAL A 138 9.07 -22.86 -2.56
CA VAL A 138 8.69 -23.63 -3.76
C VAL A 138 8.74 -22.79 -5.04
N SER A 139 8.51 -21.48 -4.92
CA SER A 139 8.50 -20.55 -6.05
C SER A 139 9.91 -20.41 -6.65
N PRO A 140 10.08 -20.54 -7.98
CA PRO A 140 11.36 -20.27 -8.65
C PRO A 140 11.66 -18.76 -8.76
N LEU A 141 10.70 -17.90 -8.40
CA LEU A 141 10.80 -16.45 -8.41
C LEU A 141 11.02 -15.96 -6.97
N THR A 142 12.28 -15.84 -6.56
CA THR A 142 12.72 -15.44 -5.21
C THR A 142 13.47 -14.11 -5.20
N GLU A 143 13.48 -13.38 -6.31
CA GLU A 143 14.15 -12.08 -6.38
C GLU A 143 13.57 -11.09 -5.38
N LEU A 144 14.45 -10.29 -4.77
CA LEU A 144 14.06 -9.25 -3.84
C LEU A 144 13.34 -8.15 -4.61
N THR A 145 12.05 -7.96 -4.33
CA THR A 145 11.27 -6.86 -4.91
C THR A 145 11.33 -5.62 -4.02
N PRO A 146 11.24 -4.41 -4.58
CA PRO A 146 11.18 -3.17 -3.79
C PRO A 146 10.01 -3.15 -2.79
N GLU A 147 8.89 -3.81 -3.13
CA GLU A 147 7.73 -3.96 -2.25
C GLU A 147 8.01 -4.89 -1.05
N LEU A 148 8.90 -5.88 -1.19
CA LEU A 148 9.37 -6.72 -0.08
C LEU A 148 10.38 -5.97 0.78
N GLU A 149 11.34 -5.30 0.15
CA GLU A 149 12.40 -4.54 0.83
C GLU A 149 11.82 -3.43 1.71
N ALA A 150 10.83 -2.69 1.21
CA ALA A 150 10.13 -1.64 1.95
C ALA A 150 9.37 -2.13 3.21
N ARG A 151 9.29 -3.45 3.45
CA ARG A 151 8.55 -4.06 4.57
C ARG A 151 9.47 -4.75 5.59
N THR A 152 10.76 -4.40 5.58
CA THR A 152 11.78 -4.93 6.48
C THR A 152 12.12 -4.01 7.65
N ALA A 153 11.79 -2.71 7.58
CA ALA A 153 12.13 -1.76 8.63
C ALA A 153 10.93 -0.88 8.97
N PRO A 154 10.64 -0.62 10.26
CA PRO A 154 9.57 0.28 10.66
C PRO A 154 9.92 1.73 10.39
N THR A 155 9.00 2.44 9.72
CA THR A 155 9.09 3.89 9.53
C THR A 155 8.11 4.63 10.44
N ILE A 156 8.33 5.94 10.60
CA ILE A 156 7.39 6.78 11.35
C ILE A 156 5.99 6.78 10.71
N LEU A 157 5.94 6.63 9.38
CA LEU A 157 4.70 6.62 8.61
C LEU A 157 3.90 5.35 8.91
N ASP A 158 4.56 4.20 9.03
CA ASP A 158 3.89 2.94 9.39
C ASP A 158 3.21 3.06 10.76
N VAL A 159 3.89 3.69 11.74
CA VAL A 159 3.31 3.90 13.08
C VAL A 159 2.11 4.85 13.04
N LEU A 160 2.22 5.97 12.31
CA LEU A 160 1.10 6.90 12.17
C LEU A 160 -0.10 6.24 11.49
N ILE A 161 0.15 5.46 10.43
CA ILE A 161 -0.87 4.68 9.74
C ILE A 161 -1.52 3.66 10.68
N ALA A 162 -0.74 2.96 11.50
CA ALA A 162 -1.27 2.01 12.49
C ALA A 162 -2.16 2.69 13.55
N ILE A 163 -1.76 3.87 14.05
CA ILE A 163 -2.53 4.66 15.01
C ILE A 163 -3.85 5.12 14.37
N PHE A 164 -3.78 5.88 13.27
CA PHE A 164 -4.99 6.43 12.64
C PHE A 164 -5.89 5.36 12.04
N GLY A 165 -5.31 4.29 11.48
CA GLY A 165 -6.03 3.11 11.02
C GLY A 165 -6.76 2.41 12.17
N GLY A 166 -6.08 2.19 13.30
CA GLY A 166 -6.70 1.63 14.50
C GLY A 166 -7.83 2.50 15.05
N LEU A 167 -7.66 3.83 15.09
CA LEU A 167 -8.68 4.79 15.51
C LEU A 167 -9.90 4.77 14.59
N ALA A 168 -9.68 4.84 13.27
CA ALA A 168 -10.76 4.81 12.28
C ALA A 168 -11.54 3.50 12.34
N LEU A 169 -10.83 2.38 12.52
CA LEU A 169 -11.40 1.04 12.58
C LEU A 169 -12.37 0.86 13.76
N ILE A 170 -11.94 1.21 14.97
CA ILE A 170 -12.78 1.07 16.16
C ILE A 170 -13.95 2.06 16.16
N VAL A 171 -13.77 3.28 15.65
CA VAL A 171 -14.88 4.24 15.46
C VAL A 171 -15.89 3.72 14.44
N ALA A 172 -15.43 3.21 13.30
CA ALA A 172 -16.30 2.63 12.28
C ALA A 172 -17.05 1.39 12.79
N ARG A 173 -16.38 0.54 13.58
CA ARG A 173 -16.99 -0.65 14.18
C ARG A 173 -18.00 -0.30 15.27
N SER A 174 -17.79 0.82 15.95
CA SER A 174 -18.64 1.32 17.03
C SER A 174 -19.93 1.97 16.56
N LYS A 175 -20.03 2.33 15.29
CA LYS A 175 -21.19 3.04 14.73
C LYS A 175 -22.45 2.16 14.67
N LYS A 176 -23.58 2.68 15.14
CA LYS A 176 -24.92 2.09 14.96
C LYS A 176 -25.28 1.96 13.47
N GLY A 177 -25.69 0.76 13.05
CA GLY A 177 -26.19 0.50 11.70
C GLY A 177 -25.17 -0.15 10.75
N THR A 178 -25.42 -0.07 9.44
CA THR A 178 -24.66 -0.82 8.42
C THR A 178 -23.17 -0.44 8.41
N ILE A 179 -22.35 -1.49 8.47
CA ILE A 179 -20.92 -1.44 8.53
C ILE A 179 -20.35 -0.85 7.22
N ALA A 180 -19.57 0.23 7.32
CA ALA A 180 -18.83 0.76 6.18
C ALA A 180 -17.66 -0.17 5.82
N THR A 181 -17.92 -1.16 4.99
CA THR A 181 -16.94 -2.14 4.47
C THR A 181 -15.71 -1.50 3.82
N VAL A 182 -15.82 -0.25 3.36
CA VAL A 182 -14.73 0.52 2.75
C VAL A 182 -13.71 1.04 3.78
N ILE A 183 -14.14 1.38 5.01
CA ILE A 183 -13.23 1.91 6.05
C ILE A 183 -12.26 0.84 6.54
N PHE A 184 -12.75 -0.40 6.59
CA PHE A 184 -11.92 -1.56 6.83
C PHE A 184 -10.78 -1.64 5.82
N GLY A 185 -11.08 -1.43 4.54
CA GLY A 185 -10.06 -1.67 3.53
C GLY A 185 -8.85 -0.75 3.57
N VAL A 186 -9.03 0.51 3.95
CA VAL A 186 -7.93 1.49 4.04
C VAL A 186 -7.09 1.30 5.31
N ALA A 187 -7.71 0.94 6.44
CA ALA A 187 -7.01 0.70 7.69
C ALA A 187 -6.31 -0.68 7.75
N ILE A 188 -6.89 -1.70 7.09
CA ILE A 188 -6.39 -3.07 7.04
C ILE A 188 -5.14 -3.20 6.16
N ALA A 189 -5.15 -2.54 5.00
CA ALA A 189 -4.39 -2.96 3.84
C ALA A 189 -2.97 -2.40 3.72
N THR A 190 -2.39 -1.85 4.77
CA THR A 190 -1.08 -1.20 4.66
C THR A 190 -0.06 -1.75 5.65
N ALA A 191 -0.51 -2.34 6.76
CA ALA A 191 0.36 -2.50 7.92
C ALA A 191 0.64 -3.96 8.37
N LEU A 192 -0.20 -4.94 8.04
CA LEU A 192 -0.15 -6.25 8.71
C LEU A 192 0.24 -7.44 7.82
N MET A 193 -0.37 -7.56 6.63
CA MET A 193 -0.15 -8.74 5.78
C MET A 193 1.24 -8.78 5.12
N PRO A 194 1.75 -7.69 4.51
CA PRO A 194 3.04 -7.71 3.83
C PRO A 194 4.20 -8.00 4.77
N PRO A 195 4.28 -7.42 5.98
CA PRO A 195 5.32 -7.79 6.93
C PRO A 195 5.32 -9.29 7.25
N LEU A 196 4.16 -9.95 7.41
CA LEU A 196 4.11 -11.39 7.64
C LEU A 196 4.60 -12.20 6.43
N CYS A 197 4.24 -11.77 5.21
CA CYS A 197 4.78 -12.38 3.98
C CYS A 197 6.29 -12.17 3.85
N ALA A 198 6.79 -10.98 4.22
CA ALA A 198 8.21 -10.63 4.24
C ALA A 198 8.98 -11.45 5.29
N VAL A 199 8.39 -11.75 6.45
CA VAL A 199 8.95 -12.71 7.42
C VAL A 199 9.07 -14.10 6.77
N GLY A 200 8.01 -14.57 6.10
CA GLY A 200 8.05 -15.86 5.40
C GLY A 200 9.11 -15.92 4.29
N TYR A 201 9.26 -14.83 3.53
CA TYR A 201 10.30 -14.65 2.51
C TYR A 201 11.71 -14.68 3.12
N GLY A 202 11.96 -13.88 4.16
CA GLY A 202 13.26 -13.83 4.84
C GLY A 202 13.64 -15.17 5.47
N LEU A 203 12.67 -15.92 5.99
CA LEU A 203 12.89 -17.29 6.45
C LEU A 203 13.19 -18.27 5.30
N ALA A 204 12.62 -18.07 4.11
CA ALA A 204 12.86 -18.94 2.97
C ALA A 204 14.27 -18.75 2.38
N ILE A 205 14.79 -17.52 2.39
CA ILE A 205 16.15 -17.19 1.94
C ILE A 205 17.19 -17.42 3.05
N GLY A 206 16.76 -17.38 4.32
CA GLY A 206 17.62 -17.57 5.48
C GLY A 206 18.35 -16.29 5.92
N ASP A 207 17.81 -15.11 5.63
CA ASP A 207 18.35 -13.81 6.05
C ASP A 207 17.74 -13.37 7.40
N PRO A 208 18.52 -13.40 8.51
CA PRO A 208 18.05 -12.99 9.83
C PRO A 208 17.70 -11.53 9.95
N GLU A 209 18.45 -10.65 9.27
CA GLU A 209 18.19 -9.22 9.33
C GLU A 209 16.84 -8.90 8.70
N PHE A 210 16.55 -9.56 7.58
CA PHE A 210 15.29 -9.41 6.85
C PHE A 210 14.07 -9.87 7.66
N TYR A 211 14.06 -11.12 8.14
CA TYR A 211 12.86 -11.64 8.82
C TYR A 211 12.68 -11.03 10.22
N ILE A 212 13.76 -10.68 10.93
CA ILE A 212 13.66 -10.01 12.23
C ILE A 212 13.11 -8.60 12.05
N GLY A 213 13.59 -7.86 11.04
CA GLY A 213 13.09 -6.53 10.72
C GLY A 213 11.60 -6.53 10.35
N ALA A 214 11.19 -7.43 9.46
CA ALA A 214 9.78 -7.57 9.08
C ALA A 214 8.87 -7.99 10.25
N LEU A 215 9.34 -8.89 11.12
CA LEU A 215 8.61 -9.28 12.33
C LEU A 215 8.49 -8.12 13.32
N TYR A 216 9.53 -7.29 13.41
CA TYR A 216 9.54 -6.09 14.24
C TYR A 216 8.51 -5.08 13.75
N LEU A 217 8.47 -4.79 12.44
CA LEU A 217 7.45 -3.94 11.82
C LEU A 217 6.02 -4.47 12.09
N PHE A 218 5.78 -5.77 11.90
CA PHE A 218 4.48 -6.39 12.21
C PHE A 218 4.07 -6.19 13.68
N THR A 219 5.01 -6.41 14.60
CA THR A 219 4.77 -6.33 16.05
C THR A 219 4.41 -4.91 16.46
N ILE A 220 5.13 -3.91 15.95
CA ILE A 220 4.87 -2.49 16.21
C ILE A 220 3.46 -2.11 15.74
N ASN A 221 3.12 -2.45 14.49
CA ASN A 221 1.82 -2.12 13.92
C ASN A 221 0.69 -2.76 14.73
N THR A 222 0.86 -4.02 15.13
CA THR A 222 -0.10 -4.74 15.98
C THR A 222 -0.31 -4.06 17.32
N ILE A 223 0.77 -3.63 18.00
CA ILE A 223 0.68 -2.96 19.29
C ILE A 223 -0.04 -1.60 19.16
N PHE A 224 0.30 -0.79 18.16
CA PHE A 224 -0.32 0.53 17.97
C PHE A 224 -1.81 0.44 17.61
N ILE A 225 -2.23 -0.55 16.81
CA ILE A 225 -3.65 -0.81 16.53
C ILE A 225 -4.39 -1.23 17.79
N ALA A 226 -3.82 -2.13 18.59
CA ALA A 226 -4.41 -2.56 19.86
C ALA A 226 -4.51 -1.39 20.86
N LEU A 227 -3.49 -0.53 20.91
CA LEU A 227 -3.46 0.66 21.76
C LEU A 227 -4.51 1.69 21.32
N ALA A 228 -4.63 1.96 20.02
CA ALA A 228 -5.66 2.84 19.48
C ALA A 228 -7.07 2.35 19.85
N THR A 229 -7.30 1.04 19.71
CA THR A 229 -8.55 0.39 20.13
C THR A 229 -8.81 0.56 21.62
N PHE A 230 -7.78 0.37 22.46
CA PHE A 230 -7.87 0.58 23.90
C PHE A 230 -8.28 2.01 24.26
N VAL A 231 -7.61 3.01 23.66
CA VAL A 231 -7.85 4.44 23.92
C VAL A 231 -9.27 4.82 23.53
N VAL A 232 -9.73 4.44 22.33
CA VAL A 232 -11.09 4.80 21.88
C VAL A 232 -12.15 4.10 22.69
N ALA A 233 -12.00 2.80 22.98
CA ALA A 233 -12.95 2.08 23.81
C ALA A 233 -13.08 2.71 25.23
N LYS A 234 -11.98 3.26 25.78
CA LYS A 234 -12.01 4.05 27.01
C LYS A 234 -12.71 5.40 26.83
N ILE A 235 -12.42 6.16 25.77
CA ILE A 235 -13.05 7.46 25.49
C ILE A 235 -14.56 7.34 25.27
N LEU A 236 -14.99 6.27 24.60
CA LEU A 236 -16.40 5.95 24.35
C LEU A 236 -17.09 5.37 25.59
N GLY A 237 -16.33 4.97 26.62
CA GLY A 237 -16.86 4.46 27.87
C GLY A 237 -17.54 3.10 27.71
N PHE A 238 -16.84 2.13 27.11
CA PHE A 238 -17.32 0.75 27.01
C PHE A 238 -17.52 0.14 28.41
N PRO A 239 -18.56 -0.69 28.61
CA PRO A 239 -18.87 -1.27 29.91
C PRO A 239 -17.76 -2.23 30.36
N LEU A 240 -17.36 -2.13 31.62
CA LEU A 240 -16.37 -3.04 32.21
C LEU A 240 -17.03 -4.39 32.51
N VAL A 241 -16.31 -5.49 32.27
CA VAL A 241 -16.79 -6.83 32.63
C VAL A 241 -16.95 -6.93 34.15
N LYS A 242 -18.16 -7.29 34.58
CA LYS A 242 -18.49 -7.49 36.00
C LYS A 242 -18.05 -8.89 36.41
N TYR A 243 -17.11 -8.97 37.36
CA TYR A 243 -16.71 -10.22 38.00
C TYR A 243 -17.36 -10.32 39.38
N ALA A 244 -17.99 -11.47 39.67
CA ALA A 244 -18.68 -11.71 40.95
C ALA A 244 -17.76 -11.71 42.17
N ASN A 245 -16.45 -11.95 42.00
CA ASN A 245 -15.48 -12.02 43.09
C ASN A 245 -14.54 -10.80 43.07
N GLU A 246 -14.55 -10.01 44.14
CA GLU A 246 -13.76 -8.78 44.28
C GLU A 246 -12.23 -9.03 44.24
N LYS A 247 -11.74 -10.11 44.87
CA LYS A 247 -10.32 -10.47 44.82
C LYS A 247 -9.90 -10.84 43.40
N LYS A 248 -10.76 -11.57 42.68
CA LYS A 248 -10.55 -11.90 41.26
C LYS A 248 -10.55 -10.63 40.41
N ARG A 249 -11.49 -9.70 40.64
CA ARG A 249 -11.58 -8.41 39.95
C ARG A 249 -10.31 -7.57 40.11
N ASN A 250 -9.78 -7.44 41.34
CA ASN A 250 -8.55 -6.67 41.57
C ASN A 250 -7.32 -7.32 40.94
N ARG A 251 -7.19 -8.66 40.99
CA ARG A 251 -6.13 -9.38 40.27
C ARG A 251 -6.23 -9.13 38.77
N ILE A 252 -7.43 -9.25 38.19
CA ILE A 252 -7.69 -9.03 36.77
C ILE A 252 -7.32 -7.61 36.36
N LYS A 253 -7.76 -6.60 37.12
CA LYS A 253 -7.42 -5.20 36.88
C LYS A 253 -5.91 -4.98 36.86
N TRP A 254 -5.19 -5.54 37.84
CA TRP A 254 -3.73 -5.44 37.88
C TRP A 254 -3.06 -6.18 36.71
N THR A 255 -3.47 -7.41 36.40
CA THR A 255 -2.93 -8.16 35.25
C THR A 255 -3.10 -7.40 33.95
N VAL A 256 -4.30 -6.89 33.67
CA VAL A 256 -4.60 -6.12 32.45
C VAL A 256 -3.80 -4.81 32.42
N THR A 257 -3.67 -4.12 33.55
CA THR A 257 -2.88 -2.88 33.64
C THR A 257 -1.40 -3.14 33.36
N VAL A 258 -0.84 -4.23 33.92
CA VAL A 258 0.54 -4.63 33.67
C VAL A 258 0.75 -5.00 32.20
N VAL A 259 -0.16 -5.77 31.59
CA VAL A 259 -0.08 -6.12 30.17
C VAL A 259 -0.17 -4.88 29.28
N ALA A 260 -1.07 -3.95 29.58
CA ALA A 260 -1.18 -2.69 28.85
C ALA A 260 0.11 -1.86 28.96
N LEU A 261 0.71 -1.77 30.15
CA LEU A 261 1.95 -1.04 30.37
C LEU A 261 3.14 -1.71 29.66
N LEU A 262 3.20 -3.04 29.67
CA LEU A 262 4.19 -3.84 28.95
C LEU A 262 4.06 -3.65 27.43
N ALA A 263 2.87 -3.38 26.88
CA ALA A 263 2.70 -3.04 25.48
C ALA A 263 3.07 -1.58 25.17
N ILE A 264 2.64 -0.63 26.01
CA ILE A 264 2.80 0.81 25.76
C ILE A 264 4.26 1.27 25.87
N VAL A 265 5.00 0.80 26.87
CA VAL A 265 6.37 1.30 27.15
C VAL A 265 7.34 0.97 26.00
N PRO A 266 7.44 -0.28 25.50
CA PRO A 266 8.31 -0.61 24.37
C PRO A 266 7.86 0.06 23.07
N ALA A 267 6.55 0.18 22.84
CA ALA A 267 6.02 0.87 21.67
C ALA A 267 6.38 2.36 21.66
N SER A 268 6.28 3.03 22.81
CA SER A 268 6.65 4.44 22.96
C SER A 268 8.15 4.66 22.74
N PHE A 269 8.99 3.78 23.30
CA PHE A 269 10.44 3.81 23.08
C PHE A 269 10.80 3.59 21.60
N THR A 270 10.16 2.60 20.97
CA THR A 270 10.35 2.30 19.55
C THR A 270 9.95 3.47 18.66
N PHE A 271 8.77 4.06 18.90
CA PHE A 271 8.31 5.24 18.17
C PHE A 271 9.30 6.39 18.28
N TYR A 272 9.84 6.64 19.48
CA TYR A 272 10.85 7.67 19.69
C TYR A 272 12.15 7.39 18.91
N ASN A 273 12.59 6.13 18.83
CA ASN A 273 13.77 5.75 18.06
C ASN A 273 13.54 5.91 16.56
N VAL A 274 12.44 5.38 16.03
CA VAL A 274 12.07 5.52 14.61
C VAL A 274 11.88 6.98 14.22
N TRP A 275 11.32 7.80 15.11
CA TRP A 275 11.20 9.25 14.91
C TRP A 275 12.56 9.94 14.83
N LYS A 276 13.50 9.60 15.74
CA LYS A 276 14.87 10.11 15.69
C LYS A 276 15.60 9.69 14.43
N GLU A 277 15.51 8.43 14.06
CA GLU A 277 16.12 7.87 12.85
C GLU A 277 15.57 8.55 11.60
N THR A 278 14.25 8.73 11.52
CA THR A 278 13.61 9.45 10.40
C THR A 278 14.09 10.90 10.35
N ASN A 279 14.16 11.60 11.48
CA ASN A 279 14.64 12.98 11.53
C ASN A 279 16.11 13.11 11.16
N PHE A 280 16.94 12.13 11.53
CA PHE A 280 18.34 12.04 11.11
C PHE A 280 18.43 11.82 9.61
N ASN A 281 17.72 10.85 9.05
CA ASN A 281 17.72 10.55 7.61
C ASN A 281 17.26 11.76 6.79
N VAL A 282 16.19 12.44 7.21
CA VAL A 282 15.71 13.67 6.55
C VAL A 282 16.74 14.79 6.63
N ALA A 283 17.41 14.95 7.78
CA ALA A 283 18.45 15.96 7.94
C ALA A 283 19.70 15.64 7.11
N ALA A 284 20.15 14.38 7.07
CA ALA A 284 21.27 13.92 6.27
C ALA A 284 21.01 14.11 4.78
N LYS A 285 19.83 13.70 4.29
CA LYS A 285 19.40 13.97 2.90
C LYS A 285 19.37 15.46 2.58
N ARG A 286 18.87 16.28 3.51
CA ARG A 286 18.82 17.73 3.33
C ARG A 286 20.20 18.36 3.31
N TYR A 287 21.12 17.89 4.17
CA TYR A 287 22.51 18.33 4.20
C TYR A 287 23.22 17.97 2.89
N ILE A 288 23.15 16.72 2.44
CA ILE A 288 23.73 16.29 1.17
C ILE A 288 23.14 17.07 0.00
N LYS A 289 21.83 17.30 -0.02
CA LYS A 289 21.17 18.05 -1.10
C LYS A 289 21.57 19.53 -1.11
N ASN A 290 21.59 20.19 0.04
CA ASN A 290 21.74 21.64 0.12
C ASN A 290 23.19 22.11 0.18
N GLU A 291 24.11 21.33 0.74
CA GLU A 291 25.51 21.74 0.93
C GLU A 291 26.45 21.07 -0.07
N ILE A 292 26.10 19.84 -0.52
CA ILE A 292 26.96 19.06 -1.42
C ILE A 292 26.47 19.17 -2.86
N LYS A 293 25.24 18.74 -3.15
CA LYS A 293 24.70 18.70 -4.52
C LYS A 293 24.40 20.07 -5.13
N SER A 294 24.25 21.10 -4.30
CA SER A 294 24.07 22.48 -4.76
C SER A 294 25.38 23.11 -5.24
N ASN A 295 26.52 22.50 -4.88
CA ASN A 295 27.84 23.02 -5.18
C ASN A 295 28.42 22.26 -6.38
N ASP A 296 28.47 22.93 -7.53
CA ASP A 296 28.99 22.35 -8.78
C ASP A 296 30.46 21.90 -8.67
N ALA A 297 31.20 22.42 -7.68
CA ALA A 297 32.57 22.00 -7.42
C ALA A 297 32.66 20.66 -6.67
N LEU A 298 31.56 20.08 -6.18
CA LEU A 298 31.55 18.83 -5.43
C LEU A 298 30.85 17.73 -6.24
N GLN A 299 31.58 16.66 -6.57
CA GLN A 299 31.03 15.53 -7.32
C GLN A 299 30.97 14.30 -6.41
N LEU A 300 29.78 14.05 -5.84
CA LEU A 300 29.53 12.92 -4.95
C LEU A 300 29.39 11.60 -5.73
N LEU A 301 29.97 10.53 -5.20
CA LEU A 301 30.06 9.20 -5.83
C LEU A 301 28.80 8.36 -5.55
N GLU A 302 28.42 8.26 -4.28
CA GLU A 302 27.27 7.51 -3.79
C GLU A 302 26.34 8.44 -3.04
N ASP A 303 25.06 8.35 -3.38
CA ASP A 303 23.99 8.99 -2.64
C ASP A 303 23.56 8.11 -1.46
N ASP A 304 23.16 8.75 -0.38
CA ASP A 304 22.51 8.09 0.77
C ASP A 304 23.36 7.09 1.58
N ASP A 305 24.71 7.17 1.55
CA ASP A 305 25.58 6.41 2.47
C ASP A 305 25.72 7.11 3.84
N TYR A 306 24.71 6.93 4.67
CA TYR A 306 24.71 7.40 6.06
C TYR A 306 24.01 6.41 6.98
N ASP A 307 24.49 6.32 8.22
CA ASP A 307 23.97 5.37 9.19
C ASP A 307 23.65 6.06 10.53
N PHE A 308 22.40 5.95 10.95
CA PHE A 308 21.88 6.48 12.20
C PHE A 308 22.51 5.80 13.43
N LYS A 309 22.79 4.49 13.36
CA LYS A 309 23.33 3.71 14.49
C LYS A 309 24.77 4.09 14.76
N THR A 310 25.60 4.19 13.73
CA THR A 310 27.01 4.61 13.86
C THR A 310 27.20 6.12 13.92
N LYS A 311 26.18 6.90 13.52
CA LYS A 311 26.23 8.37 13.36
C LYS A 311 27.34 8.80 12.40
N ILE A 312 27.51 8.07 11.31
CA ILE A 312 28.51 8.36 10.30
C ILE A 312 27.79 8.72 9.01
N ILE A 313 28.24 9.80 8.36
CA ILE A 313 27.89 10.10 6.98
C ILE A 313 29.16 9.88 6.17
N HIS A 314 29.10 8.94 5.23
CA HIS A 314 30.17 8.63 4.32
C HIS A 314 30.01 9.49 3.08
N LEU A 315 31.05 10.25 2.75
CA LEU A 315 31.05 11.13 1.59
C LEU A 315 32.23 10.75 0.71
N SER A 316 31.94 10.07 -0.39
CA SER A 316 32.95 9.70 -1.39
C SER A 316 32.88 10.68 -2.54
N PHE A 317 33.97 11.38 -2.85
CA PHE A 317 34.03 12.39 -3.90
C PHE A 317 34.96 11.97 -5.04
N TYR A 318 34.56 12.29 -6.29
CA TYR A 318 35.39 12.08 -7.47
C TYR A 318 36.61 12.99 -7.50
N ASN A 319 36.47 14.20 -6.98
CA ASN A 319 37.52 15.21 -6.96
C ASN A 319 38.26 15.27 -5.63
N GLU A 320 39.44 15.87 -5.65
CA GLU A 320 40.21 16.14 -4.44
C GLU A 320 39.47 17.12 -3.54
N ILE A 321 39.32 16.77 -2.27
CA ILE A 321 38.69 17.62 -1.25
C ILE A 321 39.80 18.24 -0.41
N THR A 322 40.00 19.55 -0.56
CA THR A 322 41.00 20.26 0.22
C THR A 322 40.62 20.29 1.72
N PRO A 323 41.60 20.41 2.64
CA PRO A 323 41.32 20.53 4.07
C PRO A 323 40.39 21.70 4.43
N ALA A 324 40.41 22.78 3.63
CA ALA A 324 39.51 23.92 3.78
C ALA A 324 38.05 23.53 3.52
N ILE A 325 37.76 22.91 2.36
CA ILE A 325 36.41 22.41 2.01
C ILE A 325 35.91 21.42 3.06
N LYS A 326 36.77 20.53 3.54
CA LYS A 326 36.43 19.59 4.62
C LYS A 326 36.02 20.31 5.91
N SER A 327 36.70 21.40 6.24
CA SER A 327 36.41 22.20 7.44
C SER A 327 35.10 22.98 7.29
N ASP A 328 34.82 23.50 6.10
CA ASP A 328 33.57 24.19 5.78
C ASP A 328 32.38 23.23 5.89
N LEU A 329 32.46 22.05 5.26
CA LEU A 329 31.44 21.00 5.37
C LEU A 329 31.16 20.58 6.84
N LEU A 330 32.21 20.46 7.65
CA LEU A 330 32.05 20.18 9.09
C LEU A 330 31.39 21.33 9.86
N ASN A 331 31.56 22.57 9.41
CA ASN A 331 30.92 23.72 10.01
C ASN A 331 29.44 23.81 9.61
N ASP A 332 29.13 23.58 8.33
CA ASP A 332 27.76 23.58 7.80
C ASP A 332 26.91 22.49 8.45
N LEU A 333 27.51 21.34 8.77
CA LEU A 333 26.87 20.26 9.52
C LEU A 333 26.30 20.73 10.88
N LYS A 334 26.91 21.73 11.52
CA LYS A 334 26.41 22.28 12.80
C LYS A 334 25.09 23.05 12.63
N GLY A 335 24.78 23.50 11.42
CA GLY A 335 23.49 24.12 11.08
C GLY A 335 22.30 23.16 11.14
N TYR A 336 22.55 21.85 11.32
CA TYR A 336 21.54 20.81 11.33
C TYR A 336 21.37 20.22 12.76
N PRO A 337 20.33 20.62 13.52
CA PRO A 337 20.13 20.18 14.91
C PRO A 337 20.00 18.66 15.08
N ASN A 338 19.54 17.97 14.04
CA ASN A 338 19.36 16.51 14.05
C ASN A 338 20.62 15.73 13.65
N LEU A 339 21.72 16.42 13.30
CA LEU A 339 23.03 15.82 12.94
C LEU A 339 24.12 16.10 14.00
N VAL A 340 23.71 16.44 15.23
CA VAL A 340 24.66 16.72 16.31
C VAL A 340 25.43 15.46 16.72
N GLY A 341 26.76 15.56 16.71
CA GLY A 341 27.67 14.46 17.06
C GLY A 341 27.89 13.44 15.94
N VAL A 342 27.53 13.79 14.70
CA VAL A 342 27.77 12.97 13.51
C VAL A 342 29.20 13.16 13.02
N ASN A 343 29.84 12.08 12.59
CA ASN A 343 31.18 12.11 12.03
C ASN A 343 31.14 12.02 10.51
N LEU A 344 31.72 13.00 9.81
CA LEU A 344 31.85 12.98 8.36
C LEU A 344 33.09 12.18 7.97
N LYS A 345 32.89 10.99 7.39
CA LYS A 345 33.97 10.21 6.77
C LYS A 345 34.08 10.57 5.30
N ILE A 346 34.95 11.51 5.00
CA ILE A 346 35.22 11.96 3.64
C ILE A 346 36.33 11.11 3.01
N LYS A 347 36.02 10.46 1.89
CA LYS A 347 36.98 9.82 0.99
C LYS A 347 37.04 10.63 -0.30
N SER A 348 38.22 11.07 -0.71
CA SER A 348 38.43 11.82 -1.95
C SER A 348 39.53 11.15 -2.78
N SER A 349 39.51 11.36 -4.10
CA SER A 349 40.65 11.02 -4.92
C SER A 349 41.79 12.00 -4.60
N ASN A 350 42.82 11.54 -3.88
CA ASN A 350 44.10 12.22 -3.89
C ASN A 350 44.93 11.63 -5.03
N THR A 351 45.85 12.44 -5.56
CA THR A 351 46.74 12.21 -6.71
C THR A 351 47.52 10.88 -6.72
N GLY A 352 47.43 10.05 -5.68
CA GLY A 352 48.03 8.72 -5.57
C GLY A 352 47.11 7.50 -5.81
N ASN A 353 45.78 7.65 -5.89
CA ASN A 353 44.84 6.51 -6.02
C ASN A 353 44.31 6.29 -7.45
N PHE A 354 45.21 6.20 -8.43
CA PHE A 354 44.87 5.87 -9.83
C PHE A 354 44.15 4.52 -9.96
N GLU A 355 44.42 3.57 -9.05
CA GLU A 355 43.72 2.28 -8.98
C GLU A 355 42.24 2.43 -8.61
N LEU A 356 41.90 3.30 -7.64
CA LEU A 356 40.50 3.55 -7.27
C LEU A 356 39.71 4.12 -8.47
N VAL A 357 40.29 5.11 -9.17
CA VAL A 357 39.64 5.69 -10.36
C VAL A 357 39.48 4.65 -11.46
N LYS A 358 40.44 3.73 -11.61
CA LYS A 358 40.41 2.66 -12.62
C LYS A 358 39.36 1.59 -12.28
N ASP A 359 39.34 1.11 -11.04
CA ASP A 359 38.36 0.14 -10.54
C ASP A 359 36.94 0.70 -10.65
N LEU A 360 36.75 1.98 -10.32
CA LEU A 360 35.47 2.69 -10.46
C LEU A 360 35.06 2.87 -11.94
N LEU A 361 36.01 3.15 -12.83
CA LEU A 361 35.75 3.21 -14.28
C LEU A 361 35.43 1.83 -14.87
N GLU A 362 35.93 0.75 -14.29
CA GLU A 362 35.59 -0.61 -14.68
C GLU A 362 34.21 -1.00 -14.14
N GLU A 363 33.91 -0.73 -12.88
CA GLU A 363 32.59 -0.99 -12.27
C GLU A 363 31.47 -0.24 -13.00
N LYS A 364 31.64 1.06 -13.26
CA LYS A 364 30.65 1.82 -14.04
C LYS A 364 30.53 1.33 -15.48
N ARG A 365 31.62 0.85 -16.08
CA ARG A 365 31.58 0.23 -17.41
C ARG A 365 30.83 -1.09 -17.40
N ILE A 366 30.95 -1.88 -16.32
CA ILE A 366 30.20 -3.12 -16.13
C ILE A 366 28.71 -2.81 -15.97
N GLU A 367 28.34 -1.84 -15.12
CA GLU A 367 26.93 -1.47 -14.94
C GLU A 367 26.30 -0.93 -16.23
N VAL A 368 27.00 -0.04 -16.94
CA VAL A 368 26.53 0.47 -18.24
C VAL A 368 26.43 -0.67 -19.27
N ARG A 369 27.33 -1.66 -19.24
CA ARG A 369 27.25 -2.83 -20.12
C ARG A 369 26.03 -3.68 -19.78
N ARG A 370 25.78 -3.96 -18.49
CA ARG A 370 24.61 -4.71 -18.02
C ARG A 370 23.31 -4.06 -18.47
N GLN A 371 23.19 -2.74 -18.30
CA GLN A 371 22.03 -1.98 -18.78
C GLN A 371 21.88 -2.07 -20.31
N ARG A 372 23.00 -2.06 -21.05
CA ARG A 372 22.99 -2.22 -22.51
C ARG A 372 22.55 -3.62 -22.93
N ASP A 373 22.96 -4.64 -22.20
CA ASP A 373 22.57 -6.03 -22.42
C ASP A 373 21.07 -6.22 -22.13
N GLU A 374 20.55 -5.66 -21.04
CA GLU A 374 19.12 -5.64 -20.72
C GLU A 374 18.30 -4.93 -21.79
N ILE A 375 18.75 -3.75 -22.25
CA ILE A 375 18.11 -3.02 -23.35
C ILE A 375 18.09 -3.88 -24.62
N THR A 376 19.19 -4.58 -24.92
CA THR A 376 19.28 -5.44 -26.10
C THR A 376 18.34 -6.65 -25.97
N GLU A 377 18.22 -7.25 -24.78
CA GLU A 377 17.29 -8.33 -24.52
C GLU A 377 15.84 -7.88 -24.68
N LEU A 378 15.49 -6.71 -24.13
CA LEU A 378 14.17 -6.10 -24.30
C LEU A 378 13.86 -5.79 -25.76
N GLN A 379 14.83 -5.26 -26.51
CA GLN A 379 14.69 -5.03 -27.95
C GLN A 379 14.44 -6.34 -28.71
N ASN A 380 15.18 -7.42 -28.38
CA ASN A 380 14.96 -8.73 -28.97
C ASN A 380 13.56 -9.28 -28.64
N LYS A 381 13.08 -9.13 -27.40
CA LYS A 381 11.71 -9.51 -27.02
C LYS A 381 10.67 -8.73 -27.80
N ILE A 382 10.87 -7.42 -28.00
CA ILE A 382 9.97 -6.59 -28.82
C ILE A 382 9.92 -7.11 -30.26
N ILE A 383 11.06 -7.39 -30.88
CA ILE A 383 11.12 -7.92 -32.25
C ILE A 383 10.36 -9.26 -32.36
N VAL A 384 10.58 -10.18 -31.41
CA VAL A 384 9.88 -11.47 -31.39
C VAL A 384 8.37 -11.30 -31.21
N LEU A 385 7.93 -10.39 -30.33
CA LEU A 385 6.51 -10.10 -30.12
C LEU A 385 5.88 -9.46 -31.36
N GLU A 386 6.56 -8.53 -32.02
CA GLU A 386 6.11 -7.94 -33.28
C GLU A 386 5.96 -9.00 -34.37
N GLU A 387 6.91 -9.94 -34.48
CA GLU A 387 6.83 -11.05 -35.43
C GLU A 387 5.68 -12.02 -35.11
N GLN A 388 5.44 -12.33 -33.83
CA GLN A 388 4.30 -13.13 -33.39
C GLN A 388 2.95 -12.46 -33.71
N VAL A 389 2.84 -11.14 -33.51
CA VAL A 389 1.64 -10.38 -33.87
C VAL A 389 1.45 -10.35 -35.38
N ALA A 390 2.52 -10.17 -36.15
CA ALA A 390 2.49 -10.16 -37.61
C ALA A 390 2.07 -11.53 -38.18
N THR A 391 2.61 -12.63 -37.64
CA THR A 391 2.23 -14.00 -38.03
C THR A 391 0.80 -14.32 -37.66
N GLN A 392 0.34 -13.98 -36.45
CA GLN A 392 -1.08 -14.14 -36.08
C GLN A 392 -2.02 -13.32 -36.96
N THR A 393 -1.62 -12.11 -37.36
CA THR A 393 -2.42 -11.25 -38.25
C THR A 393 -2.48 -11.83 -39.65
N LYS A 394 -1.35 -12.32 -40.19
CA LYS A 394 -1.31 -13.04 -41.48
C LYS A 394 -2.14 -14.32 -41.45
N GLN A 395 -2.03 -15.12 -40.39
CA GLN A 395 -2.80 -16.36 -40.23
C GLN A 395 -4.31 -16.07 -40.21
N LYS A 396 -4.76 -15.10 -39.39
CA LYS A 396 -6.18 -14.67 -39.37
C LYS A 396 -6.67 -14.20 -40.75
N SER A 397 -5.82 -13.53 -41.53
CA SER A 397 -6.17 -13.09 -42.90
C SER A 397 -6.29 -14.26 -43.89
N LEU A 398 -5.42 -15.28 -43.77
CA LEU A 398 -5.45 -16.50 -44.58
C LEU A 398 -6.66 -17.39 -44.22
N ASP A 399 -6.96 -17.52 -42.94
CA ASP A 399 -8.13 -18.27 -42.45
C ASP A 399 -9.43 -17.62 -42.97
N PHE A 400 -9.53 -16.29 -42.89
CA PHE A 400 -10.69 -15.58 -43.44
C PHE A 400 -10.78 -15.68 -44.97
N LEU A 401 -9.65 -15.68 -45.68
CA LEU A 401 -9.64 -15.86 -47.13
C LEU A 401 -10.23 -17.21 -47.54
N THR A 402 -9.88 -18.29 -46.83
CA THR A 402 -10.43 -19.63 -47.06
C THR A 402 -11.95 -19.64 -46.84
N VAL A 403 -12.42 -19.15 -45.69
CA VAL A 403 -13.86 -19.08 -45.39
C VAL A 403 -14.60 -18.20 -46.39
N SER A 404 -13.98 -17.11 -46.88
CA SER A 404 -14.59 -16.23 -47.89
C SER A 404 -14.76 -16.90 -49.25
N LYS A 405 -13.83 -17.78 -49.65
CA LYS A 405 -13.93 -18.57 -50.88
C LYS A 405 -15.05 -19.60 -50.77
N ASP A 406 -15.14 -20.30 -49.64
CA ASP A 406 -16.19 -21.29 -49.40
C ASP A 406 -17.58 -20.64 -49.30
N ALA A 407 -17.66 -19.45 -48.71
CA ALA A 407 -18.89 -18.65 -48.69
C ALA A 407 -19.33 -18.28 -50.12
N LYS A 408 -18.41 -17.90 -51.01
CA LYS A 408 -18.73 -17.60 -52.41
C LYS A 408 -19.23 -18.82 -53.19
N ILE A 409 -18.71 -20.01 -52.88
CA ILE A 409 -19.14 -21.28 -53.49
C ILE A 409 -20.56 -21.64 -53.01
N ASN A 410 -20.80 -21.58 -51.71
CA ASN A 410 -22.10 -21.96 -51.10
C ASN A 410 -23.20 -20.92 -51.35
N PHE A 411 -22.83 -19.65 -51.58
CA PHE A 411 -23.77 -18.54 -51.79
C PHE A 411 -23.45 -17.79 -53.09
N SER A 412 -23.88 -18.34 -54.23
CA SER A 412 -23.59 -17.84 -55.60
C SER A 412 -24.00 -16.39 -55.90
N ASN A 413 -24.90 -15.82 -55.09
CA ASN A 413 -25.38 -14.45 -55.20
C ASN A 413 -24.62 -13.44 -54.32
N LEU A 414 -23.62 -13.89 -53.56
CA LEU A 414 -22.77 -13.06 -52.70
C LEU A 414 -21.77 -12.27 -53.56
N LYS A 415 -21.79 -10.94 -53.44
CA LYS A 415 -20.87 -10.02 -54.15
C LYS A 415 -19.61 -9.73 -53.34
N SER A 416 -19.76 -9.49 -52.04
CA SER A 416 -18.64 -9.30 -51.11
C SER A 416 -18.98 -9.77 -49.71
N LEU A 417 -17.96 -10.23 -48.99
CA LEU A 417 -18.02 -10.60 -47.58
C LEU A 417 -16.88 -9.90 -46.84
N GLY A 418 -17.21 -9.14 -45.81
CA GLY A 418 -16.25 -8.58 -44.85
C GLY A 418 -16.53 -9.14 -43.47
N PHE A 419 -15.49 -9.27 -42.64
CA PHE A 419 -15.62 -9.68 -41.24
C PHE A 419 -14.83 -8.72 -40.37
N SER A 420 -15.43 -8.33 -39.25
CA SER A 420 -14.82 -7.40 -38.29
C SER A 420 -15.34 -7.68 -36.89
N LYS A 421 -14.58 -7.26 -35.87
CA LYS A 421 -15.09 -7.19 -34.49
C LYS A 421 -15.51 -5.75 -34.23
N GLU A 422 -16.81 -5.52 -34.11
CA GLU A 422 -17.39 -4.21 -33.86
C GLU A 422 -17.50 -3.98 -32.35
N LEU A 423 -16.99 -2.86 -31.86
CA LEU A 423 -17.13 -2.47 -30.46
C LEU A 423 -18.53 -1.90 -30.24
N LYS A 424 -19.30 -2.52 -29.34
CA LYS A 424 -20.62 -2.04 -28.94
C LYS A 424 -20.55 -1.54 -27.50
N SER A 425 -20.98 -0.30 -27.27
CA SER A 425 -21.07 0.28 -25.94
C SER A 425 -22.52 0.58 -25.59
N ASN A 426 -22.90 0.34 -24.33
CA ASN A 426 -24.14 0.86 -23.74
C ASN A 426 -23.87 2.04 -22.79
N PHE A 427 -22.72 2.73 -22.99
CA PHE A 427 -22.21 3.81 -22.15
C PHE A 427 -21.84 3.42 -20.70
N ARG A 428 -21.95 2.13 -20.34
CA ARG A 428 -21.52 1.57 -19.04
C ARG A 428 -20.56 0.40 -19.19
N LYS A 429 -20.65 -0.35 -20.28
CA LYS A 429 -19.82 -1.50 -20.62
C LYS A 429 -19.56 -1.48 -22.13
N ILE A 430 -18.31 -1.76 -22.51
CA ILE A 430 -17.90 -1.99 -23.90
C ILE A 430 -17.85 -3.50 -24.10
N ASP A 431 -18.42 -3.97 -25.20
CA ASP A 431 -18.43 -5.37 -25.62
C ASP A 431 -17.94 -5.48 -27.08
N THR A 432 -17.43 -6.65 -27.47
CA THR A 432 -16.90 -6.91 -28.82
C THR A 432 -17.82 -7.90 -29.53
N LEU A 433 -18.47 -7.47 -30.61
CA LEU A 433 -19.36 -8.32 -31.39
C LEU A 433 -18.72 -8.67 -32.74
N PRO A 434 -18.64 -9.96 -33.12
CA PRO A 434 -18.26 -10.35 -34.47
C PRO A 434 -19.38 -9.99 -35.46
N VAL A 435 -19.06 -9.17 -36.45
CA VAL A 435 -19.98 -8.67 -37.47
C VAL A 435 -19.46 -9.02 -38.86
N ALA A 436 -20.28 -9.75 -39.61
CA ALA A 436 -20.07 -10.01 -41.03
C ALA A 436 -20.86 -8.98 -41.86
N ARG A 437 -20.19 -8.28 -42.79
CA ARG A 437 -20.81 -7.36 -43.75
C ARG A 437 -20.95 -8.04 -45.10
N VAL A 438 -22.14 -8.01 -45.68
CA VAL A 438 -22.45 -8.77 -46.90
C VAL A 438 -23.12 -7.89 -47.93
N GLN A 439 -22.59 -7.91 -49.15
CA GLN A 439 -23.25 -7.29 -50.28
C GLN A 439 -23.77 -8.39 -51.20
N TRP A 440 -25.07 -8.37 -51.50
CA TRP A 440 -25.70 -9.27 -52.47
C TRP A 440 -25.78 -8.61 -53.84
N LYS A 441 -25.86 -9.41 -54.92
CA LYS A 441 -26.14 -8.89 -56.28
C LYS A 441 -27.52 -8.18 -56.33
N SER A 442 -27.63 -7.14 -57.16
CA SER A 442 -28.76 -6.19 -57.23
C SER A 442 -30.10 -6.76 -57.72
N GLU A 443 -30.11 -8.02 -58.20
CA GLU A 443 -31.30 -8.69 -58.73
C GLU A 443 -32.17 -9.35 -57.65
N VAL A 444 -31.85 -9.15 -56.36
CA VAL A 444 -32.48 -9.84 -55.24
C VAL A 444 -33.45 -8.92 -54.48
N THR A 445 -34.71 -9.32 -54.39
CA THR A 445 -35.76 -8.64 -53.61
C THR A 445 -35.41 -8.62 -52.11
N ASP A 446 -35.60 -7.48 -51.43
CA ASP A 446 -35.19 -7.29 -50.02
C ASP A 446 -35.80 -8.33 -49.06
N SER A 447 -37.00 -8.85 -49.34
CA SER A 447 -37.66 -9.91 -48.54
C SER A 447 -36.88 -11.24 -48.52
N LEU A 448 -36.18 -11.58 -49.60
CA LEU A 448 -35.36 -12.80 -49.70
C LEU A 448 -33.95 -12.59 -49.11
N SER A 449 -33.51 -11.34 -48.94
CA SER A 449 -32.19 -11.02 -48.38
C SER A 449 -32.08 -11.37 -46.89
N LYS A 450 -33.17 -11.17 -46.12
CA LYS A 450 -33.23 -11.48 -44.69
C LYS A 450 -33.05 -12.99 -44.42
N ILE A 451 -33.81 -13.82 -45.13
CA ILE A 451 -33.73 -15.29 -45.01
C ILE A 451 -32.33 -15.82 -45.39
N ARG A 452 -31.67 -15.18 -46.36
CA ARG A 452 -30.30 -15.54 -46.78
C ARG A 452 -29.25 -15.08 -45.76
N ASN A 453 -29.42 -13.89 -45.18
CA ASN A 453 -28.55 -13.41 -44.10
C ASN A 453 -28.61 -14.33 -42.88
N ASP A 454 -29.81 -14.82 -42.52
CA ASP A 454 -29.97 -15.76 -41.41
C ASP A 454 -29.28 -17.10 -41.70
N LYS A 455 -29.44 -17.64 -42.92
CA LYS A 455 -28.73 -18.86 -43.35
C LYS A 455 -27.21 -18.69 -43.37
N LEU A 456 -26.73 -17.55 -43.85
CA LEU A 456 -25.31 -17.22 -43.87
C LEU A 456 -24.75 -17.02 -42.46
N ALA A 457 -25.53 -16.42 -41.55
CA ALA A 457 -25.14 -16.26 -40.14
C ALA A 457 -24.95 -17.61 -39.45
N ILE A 458 -25.90 -18.54 -39.62
CA ILE A 458 -25.82 -19.91 -39.07
C ILE A 458 -24.60 -20.66 -39.64
N TRP A 459 -24.36 -20.51 -40.94
CA TRP A 459 -23.21 -21.13 -41.60
C TRP A 459 -21.88 -20.56 -41.08
N LEU A 460 -21.76 -19.23 -40.98
CA LEU A 460 -20.55 -18.56 -40.46
C LEU A 460 -20.28 -18.88 -38.99
N GLN A 461 -21.32 -19.03 -38.16
CA GLN A 461 -21.17 -19.46 -36.76
C GLN A 461 -20.51 -20.84 -36.67
N LYS A 462 -20.93 -21.77 -37.53
CA LYS A 462 -20.38 -23.13 -37.59
C LYS A 462 -18.95 -23.13 -38.11
N GLU A 463 -18.68 -22.43 -39.21
CA GLU A 463 -17.39 -22.46 -39.89
C GLU A 463 -16.31 -21.72 -39.09
N MET A 464 -16.65 -20.59 -38.47
CA MET A 464 -15.73 -19.79 -37.66
C MET A 464 -15.74 -20.16 -36.17
N LYS A 465 -16.55 -21.13 -35.75
CA LYS A 465 -16.74 -21.56 -34.34
C LYS A 465 -17.06 -20.38 -33.40
N LEU A 466 -18.04 -19.56 -33.78
CA LEU A 466 -18.45 -18.37 -33.03
C LEU A 466 -19.84 -18.58 -32.43
N ASP A 467 -20.02 -18.19 -31.16
CA ASP A 467 -21.30 -18.34 -30.43
C ASP A 467 -22.43 -17.55 -31.08
N THR A 468 -22.13 -16.36 -31.61
CA THR A 468 -23.05 -15.54 -32.38
C THR A 468 -22.29 -14.77 -33.45
N VAL A 469 -22.91 -14.52 -34.61
CA VAL A 469 -22.39 -13.68 -35.69
C VAL A 469 -23.53 -12.83 -36.21
N TYR A 470 -23.32 -11.52 -36.28
CA TYR A 470 -24.35 -10.61 -36.81
C TYR A 470 -24.03 -10.27 -38.27
N VAL A 471 -25.01 -10.47 -39.17
CA VAL A 471 -24.86 -10.19 -40.60
C VAL A 471 -25.52 -8.85 -40.94
N LYS A 472 -24.72 -7.85 -41.35
CA LYS A 472 -25.20 -6.54 -41.80
C LYS A 472 -25.05 -6.41 -43.33
N LYS A 473 -25.98 -5.68 -43.95
CA LYS A 473 -25.91 -5.31 -45.37
C LYS A 473 -24.83 -4.25 -45.62
#